data_AF-A0A969L6R7-F1
#
_entry.id   AF-A0A969L6R7-F1
#
_cell.length_a   1.000
_cell.length_b   1.000
_cell.length_c   1.000
_cell.angle_alpha   90.00
_cell.angle_beta   90.00
_cell.angle_gamma   90.00
#
_symmetry.space_group_name_H-M   'P 1'
#
loop_
_entity.id
_entity.type
_entity.pdbx_description
1 polymer ?
#
loop_
_entity_poly.entity_id
_entity_poly.type
_entity_poly.pdbx_seq_one_letter_code
_entity_poly.pdbx_strand_id
1 'polypeptide(L)'
;MNFNETAQGLEIESSYQENIRNHSNNLKFSVKVPRAFNVTLQTSGGELNLSNLQGTLDGRTSGGNIKLNQLSGNMQMRTSGGNLSLSNLQGEGAFNTSGGNISVDGLDGKFEVRTSGGNISVNGSKLEGNVRTSGGNISFNEASVVGSVATSGGNIKIDNAPQGIQASTSGGNIMVAEAQDFVDVNTSGGNISLNQVNGWIQAKTSGGNIHAVVVGDPKSGKKDVELISSGGDITLNVPANMDMTLDLQTSYNQRYARNKPEIKSDFDIDVREETQGNQIKVYAQGTVGSGTHRVVIKTSGGNIYLKKN
;
A
#
# COMPACT_ATOMS: atom_id res chain seq x y z
N MET A 1 -37.79 -23.32 -7.42
CA MET A 1 -36.80 -23.44 -6.32
C MET A 1 -36.64 -24.91 -6.05
N ASN A 2 -35.41 -25.40 -6.08
CA ASN A 2 -35.09 -26.81 -5.93
C ASN A 2 -34.14 -26.98 -4.75
N PHE A 3 -34.39 -28.00 -3.95
CA PHE A 3 -33.52 -28.43 -2.85
C PHE A 3 -33.06 -29.85 -3.16
N ASN A 4 -31.76 -30.06 -3.19
CA ASN A 4 -31.18 -31.36 -3.50
C ASN A 4 -30.14 -31.72 -2.43
N GLU A 5 -30.48 -32.71 -1.60
CA GLU A 5 -29.49 -33.31 -0.70
C GLU A 5 -28.64 -34.31 -1.49
N THR A 6 -27.34 -34.09 -1.46
CA THR A 6 -26.35 -34.97 -2.06
C THR A 6 -25.52 -35.62 -0.95
N ALA A 7 -24.78 -36.67 -1.29
CA ALA A 7 -23.81 -37.26 -0.35
C ALA A 7 -22.70 -36.27 0.09
N GLN A 8 -22.56 -35.12 -0.60
CA GLN A 8 -21.53 -34.11 -0.38
C GLN A 8 -22.07 -32.83 0.29
N GLY A 9 -23.39 -32.68 0.43
CA GLY A 9 -24.01 -31.52 1.05
C GLY A 9 -25.40 -31.17 0.51
N LEU A 10 -25.89 -29.98 0.87
CA LEU A 10 -27.18 -29.44 0.44
C LEU A 10 -26.99 -28.43 -0.69
N GLU A 11 -27.64 -28.67 -1.82
CA GLU A 11 -27.70 -27.74 -2.95
C GLU A 11 -29.06 -27.03 -2.98
N ILE A 12 -29.03 -25.70 -3.12
CA ILE A 12 -30.23 -24.84 -3.19
C ILE A 12 -30.15 -24.03 -4.47
N GLU A 13 -31.06 -24.29 -5.40
CA GLU A 13 -31.13 -23.59 -6.67
C GLU A 13 -32.44 -22.80 -6.80
N SER A 14 -32.32 -21.55 -7.20
CA SER A 14 -33.47 -20.71 -7.55
C SER A 14 -33.18 -19.94 -8.82
N SER A 15 -33.90 -20.30 -9.87
CA SER A 15 -33.94 -19.55 -11.12
C SER A 15 -35.27 -18.80 -11.23
N TYR A 16 -35.23 -17.63 -11.86
CA TYR A 16 -36.43 -16.90 -12.26
C TYR A 16 -36.48 -16.87 -13.78
N GLN A 17 -37.62 -17.24 -14.35
CA GLN A 17 -37.89 -17.06 -15.78
C GLN A 17 -38.54 -15.70 -15.99
N GLU A 18 -37.96 -14.90 -16.88
CA GLU A 18 -38.44 -13.56 -17.20
C GLU A 18 -39.89 -13.58 -17.71
N ASN A 19 -40.69 -12.66 -17.17
CA ASN A 19 -41.95 -12.23 -17.78
C ASN A 19 -41.75 -10.75 -18.15
N ILE A 20 -42.00 -10.39 -19.42
CA ILE A 20 -41.61 -9.14 -20.12
C ILE A 20 -42.02 -7.83 -19.39
N ARG A 21 -42.79 -7.91 -18.30
CA ARG A 21 -43.36 -6.78 -17.57
C ARG A 21 -42.82 -6.58 -16.14
N ASN A 22 -41.91 -7.41 -15.62
CA ASN A 22 -41.40 -7.26 -14.25
C ASN A 22 -39.90 -7.59 -14.12
N HIS A 23 -39.10 -6.59 -13.78
CA HIS A 23 -37.63 -6.67 -13.75
C HIS A 23 -37.03 -6.72 -12.33
N SER A 24 -37.86 -6.72 -11.28
CA SER A 24 -37.39 -6.78 -9.89
C SER A 24 -37.89 -8.04 -9.20
N ASN A 25 -36.96 -8.89 -8.75
CA ASN A 25 -37.24 -9.95 -7.77
C ASN A 25 -36.41 -9.71 -6.52
N ASN A 26 -37.06 -9.80 -5.37
CA ASN A 26 -36.41 -9.72 -4.07
C ASN A 26 -36.47 -11.09 -3.39
N LEU A 27 -35.55 -11.98 -3.77
CA LEU A 27 -35.43 -13.30 -3.15
C LEU A 27 -34.44 -13.22 -1.99
N LYS A 28 -34.87 -13.67 -0.80
CA LYS A 28 -34.04 -13.75 0.39
C LYS A 28 -33.92 -15.20 0.84
N PHE A 29 -32.70 -15.71 0.89
CA PHE A 29 -32.37 -17.02 1.45
C PHE A 29 -31.69 -16.83 2.80
N SER A 30 -32.06 -17.66 3.77
CA SER A 30 -31.42 -17.74 5.08
C SER A 30 -31.19 -19.21 5.40
N VAL A 31 -29.94 -19.66 5.25
CA VAL A 31 -29.54 -21.04 5.47
C VAL A 31 -28.68 -21.10 6.72
N LYS A 32 -29.02 -21.96 7.67
CA LYS A 32 -28.21 -22.22 8.87
C LYS A 32 -27.46 -23.53 8.66
N VAL A 33 -26.16 -23.50 8.88
CA VAL A 33 -25.26 -24.66 8.78
C VAL A 33 -24.44 -24.78 10.07
N PRO A 34 -23.83 -25.94 10.35
CA PRO A 34 -22.85 -26.06 11.42
C PRO A 34 -21.71 -25.03 11.27
N ARG A 35 -21.05 -24.68 12.39
CA ARG A 35 -19.93 -23.71 12.35
C ARG A 35 -18.81 -24.17 11.43
N ALA A 36 -18.41 -25.44 11.51
CA ALA A 36 -17.42 -26.03 10.62
C ALA A 36 -18.12 -26.53 9.35
N PHE A 37 -18.09 -25.74 8.28
CA PHE A 37 -18.81 -26.04 7.05
C PHE A 37 -18.20 -25.32 5.84
N ASN A 38 -18.13 -26.03 4.72
CA ASN A 38 -17.70 -25.44 3.45
C ASN A 38 -18.92 -24.84 2.75
N VAL A 39 -18.78 -23.64 2.20
CA VAL A 39 -19.89 -22.90 1.61
C VAL A 39 -19.49 -22.39 0.23
N THR A 40 -20.32 -22.69 -0.76
CA THR A 40 -20.24 -22.11 -2.10
C THR A 40 -21.51 -21.32 -2.37
N LEU A 41 -21.38 -20.04 -2.71
CA LEU A 41 -22.50 -19.14 -2.98
C LEU A 41 -22.30 -18.43 -4.32
N GLN A 42 -23.36 -18.42 -5.13
CA GLN A 42 -23.39 -17.72 -6.40
C GLN A 42 -24.72 -16.98 -6.58
N THR A 43 -24.66 -15.73 -7.02
CA THR A 43 -25.85 -14.95 -7.40
C THR A 43 -25.51 -13.98 -8.53
N SER A 44 -26.50 -13.58 -9.33
CA SER A 44 -26.30 -12.64 -10.43
C SER A 44 -26.32 -11.17 -9.99
N GLY A 45 -26.60 -10.88 -8.71
CA GLY A 45 -26.68 -9.50 -8.22
C GLY A 45 -27.17 -9.34 -6.78
N GLY A 46 -27.60 -10.42 -6.12
CA GLY A 46 -27.98 -10.38 -4.72
C GLY A 46 -26.80 -10.13 -3.79
N GLU A 47 -27.10 -9.60 -2.60
CA GLU A 47 -26.13 -9.47 -1.51
C GLU A 47 -25.79 -10.84 -0.93
N LEU A 48 -24.51 -11.06 -0.64
CA LEU A 48 -24.04 -12.25 0.06
C LEU A 48 -23.66 -11.89 1.50
N ASN A 49 -24.26 -12.58 2.45
CA ASN A 49 -23.98 -12.42 3.88
C ASN A 49 -23.51 -13.76 4.45
N LEU A 50 -22.27 -13.85 4.91
CA LEU A 50 -21.75 -15.02 5.64
C LEU A 50 -21.30 -14.60 7.02
N SER A 51 -21.65 -15.38 8.03
CA SER A 51 -21.26 -15.10 9.41
C SER A 51 -21.03 -16.35 10.24
N ASN A 52 -20.05 -16.31 11.14
CA ASN A 52 -19.79 -17.37 12.14
C ASN A 52 -19.49 -18.75 11.55
N LEU A 53 -18.63 -18.80 10.52
CA LEU A 53 -18.26 -20.04 9.82
C LEU A 53 -16.76 -20.32 9.88
N GLN A 54 -16.42 -21.59 9.77
CA GLN A 54 -15.06 -22.11 9.66
C GLN A 54 -15.02 -23.11 8.51
N GLY A 55 -14.13 -22.91 7.53
CA GLY A 55 -13.96 -23.84 6.41
C GLY A 55 -13.48 -23.16 5.14
N THR A 56 -13.77 -23.79 4.00
CA THR A 56 -13.55 -23.22 2.68
C THR A 56 -14.82 -22.49 2.22
N LEU A 57 -14.72 -21.18 1.99
CA LEU A 57 -15.84 -20.30 1.67
C LEU A 57 -15.59 -19.63 0.31
N ASP A 58 -16.38 -19.96 -0.70
CA ASP A 58 -16.33 -19.38 -2.05
C ASP A 58 -17.65 -18.63 -2.35
N GLY A 59 -17.58 -17.32 -2.55
CA GLY A 59 -18.74 -16.46 -2.77
C GLY A 59 -18.58 -15.57 -4.00
N ARG A 60 -19.57 -15.59 -4.91
CA ARG A 60 -19.58 -14.78 -6.13
C ARG A 60 -20.91 -14.07 -6.34
N THR A 61 -20.86 -12.77 -6.64
CA THR A 61 -22.02 -11.98 -7.09
C THR A 61 -21.62 -11.04 -8.21
N SER A 62 -22.50 -10.68 -9.15
CA SER A 62 -22.11 -9.73 -10.21
C SER A 62 -22.19 -8.27 -9.75
N GLY A 63 -23.16 -7.92 -8.89
CA GLY A 63 -23.41 -6.53 -8.49
C GLY A 63 -23.73 -6.32 -7.02
N GLY A 64 -24.03 -7.39 -6.28
CA GLY A 64 -24.39 -7.28 -4.87
C GLY A 64 -23.17 -7.03 -3.99
N ASN A 65 -23.43 -6.47 -2.81
CA ASN A 65 -22.41 -6.37 -1.76
C ASN A 65 -22.11 -7.76 -1.20
N ILE A 66 -20.90 -7.93 -0.66
CA ILE A 66 -20.54 -9.10 0.12
C ILE A 66 -20.16 -8.63 1.52
N LYS A 67 -20.81 -9.19 2.52
CA LYS A 67 -20.53 -8.93 3.93
C LYS A 67 -20.12 -10.23 4.61
N LEU A 68 -18.92 -10.21 5.16
CA LEU A 68 -18.31 -11.33 5.87
C LEU A 68 -18.06 -10.92 7.32
N ASN A 69 -18.47 -11.76 8.27
CA ASN A 69 -18.26 -11.49 9.69
C ASN A 69 -17.87 -12.74 10.48
N GLN A 70 -16.79 -12.68 11.27
CA GLN A 70 -16.38 -13.77 12.16
C GLN A 70 -16.19 -15.09 11.39
N LEU A 71 -15.34 -15.08 10.37
CA LEU A 71 -15.06 -16.24 9.53
C LEU A 71 -13.61 -16.71 9.72
N SER A 72 -13.39 -18.01 9.57
CA SER A 72 -12.04 -18.60 9.63
C SER A 72 -11.82 -19.65 8.54
N GLY A 73 -10.60 -19.73 8.01
CA GLY A 73 -10.22 -20.72 6.98
C GLY A 73 -9.84 -20.07 5.65
N ASN A 74 -10.16 -20.76 4.54
CA ASN A 74 -9.84 -20.29 3.19
C ASN A 74 -11.05 -19.56 2.59
N MET A 75 -10.88 -18.29 2.20
CA MET A 75 -11.97 -17.43 1.75
C MET A 75 -11.72 -16.83 0.37
N GLN A 76 -12.62 -17.07 -0.56
CA GLN A 76 -12.59 -16.50 -1.91
C GLN A 76 -13.88 -15.73 -2.15
N MET A 77 -13.83 -14.40 -2.15
CA MET A 77 -15.03 -13.58 -2.42
C MET A 77 -14.81 -12.65 -3.60
N ARG A 78 -15.79 -12.63 -4.52
CA ARG A 78 -15.73 -11.82 -5.73
C ARG A 78 -17.05 -11.13 -6.01
N THR A 79 -16.99 -9.83 -6.26
CA THR A 79 -18.10 -9.06 -6.86
C THR A 79 -17.59 -8.21 -8.01
N SER A 80 -18.45 -7.71 -8.91
CA SER A 80 -18.00 -6.75 -9.94
C SER A 80 -18.30 -5.32 -9.51
N GLY A 81 -19.55 -5.02 -9.12
CA GLY A 81 -19.96 -3.66 -8.75
C GLY A 81 -20.07 -3.39 -7.25
N GLY A 82 -20.29 -4.42 -6.44
CA GLY A 82 -20.63 -4.26 -5.03
C GLY A 82 -19.42 -3.96 -4.14
N ASN A 83 -19.71 -3.44 -2.95
CA ASN A 83 -18.73 -3.25 -1.89
C ASN A 83 -18.46 -4.57 -1.16
N LEU A 84 -17.24 -4.70 -0.64
CA LEU A 84 -16.86 -5.79 0.27
C LEU A 84 -16.72 -5.21 1.68
N SER A 85 -17.46 -5.78 2.64
CA SER A 85 -17.34 -5.45 4.06
C SER A 85 -16.85 -6.70 4.80
N LEU A 86 -15.62 -6.63 5.30
CA LEU A 86 -14.89 -7.75 5.88
C LEU A 86 -14.63 -7.45 7.36
N SER A 87 -15.13 -8.29 8.25
CA SER A 87 -15.02 -8.07 9.70
C SER A 87 -14.61 -9.34 10.44
N ASN A 88 -13.55 -9.26 11.26
CA ASN A 88 -13.07 -10.35 12.12
C ASN A 88 -12.82 -11.64 11.33
N LEU A 89 -11.91 -11.59 10.36
CA LEU A 89 -11.62 -12.73 9.48
C LEU A 89 -10.21 -13.26 9.76
N GLN A 90 -10.08 -14.58 9.85
CA GLN A 90 -8.80 -15.24 10.13
C GLN A 90 -8.48 -16.33 9.09
N GLY A 91 -7.24 -16.40 8.61
CA GLY A 91 -6.80 -17.49 7.74
C GLY A 91 -6.17 -16.98 6.44
N GLU A 92 -6.66 -17.45 5.30
CA GLU A 92 -6.09 -17.08 4.01
C GLU A 92 -7.16 -16.90 2.92
N GLY A 93 -6.84 -16.16 1.86
CA GLY A 93 -7.84 -15.95 0.81
C GLY A 93 -7.60 -14.80 -0.15
N ALA A 94 -8.64 -14.50 -0.92
CA ALA A 94 -8.68 -13.34 -1.79
C ALA A 94 -10.05 -12.68 -1.83
N PHE A 95 -10.05 -11.35 -1.83
CA PHE A 95 -11.22 -10.49 -1.83
C PHE A 95 -11.13 -9.51 -3.01
N ASN A 96 -12.01 -9.69 -4.00
CA ASN A 96 -11.95 -8.96 -5.25
C ASN A 96 -13.26 -8.21 -5.55
N THR A 97 -13.16 -6.93 -5.91
CA THR A 97 -14.24 -6.19 -6.58
C THR A 97 -13.71 -5.42 -7.79
N SER A 98 -14.57 -5.00 -8.72
CA SER A 98 -14.12 -4.14 -9.83
C SER A 98 -14.38 -2.67 -9.52
N GLY A 99 -15.60 -2.30 -9.14
CA GLY A 99 -15.98 -0.91 -8.89
C GLY A 99 -16.10 -0.52 -7.41
N GLY A 100 -16.41 -1.49 -6.54
CA GLY A 100 -16.76 -1.19 -5.15
C GLY A 100 -15.56 -0.88 -4.26
N ASN A 101 -15.86 -0.30 -3.10
CA ASN A 101 -14.90 -0.14 -2.02
C ASN A 101 -14.74 -1.45 -1.24
N ILE A 102 -13.58 -1.62 -0.64
CA ILE A 102 -13.30 -2.71 0.29
C ILE A 102 -13.02 -2.10 1.67
N SER A 103 -13.85 -2.46 2.64
CA SER A 103 -13.69 -2.08 4.04
C SER A 103 -13.33 -3.31 4.85
N VAL A 104 -12.17 -3.27 5.50
CA VAL A 104 -11.60 -4.36 6.28
C VAL A 104 -11.43 -3.90 7.72
N ASP A 105 -11.90 -4.72 8.66
CA ASP A 105 -11.79 -4.51 10.10
C ASP A 105 -11.45 -5.85 10.78
N GLY A 106 -10.28 -5.97 11.39
CA GLY A 106 -9.85 -7.20 12.05
C GLY A 106 -9.57 -8.38 11.11
N LEU A 107 -8.72 -8.18 10.11
CA LEU A 107 -8.20 -9.23 9.23
C LEU A 107 -6.86 -9.76 9.76
N ASP A 108 -6.75 -11.07 10.00
CA ASP A 108 -5.54 -11.71 10.53
C ASP A 108 -5.14 -12.91 9.64
N GLY A 109 -4.04 -12.77 8.91
CA GLY A 109 -3.49 -13.83 8.07
C GLY A 109 -3.19 -13.39 6.63
N LYS A 110 -3.21 -14.35 5.70
CA LYS A 110 -2.68 -14.22 4.34
C LYS A 110 -3.76 -13.90 3.31
N PHE A 111 -3.94 -12.63 2.96
CA PHE A 111 -4.99 -12.24 2.03
C PHE A 111 -4.51 -11.35 0.88
N GLU A 112 -5.06 -11.62 -0.30
CA GLU A 112 -5.02 -10.71 -1.42
C GLU A 112 -6.28 -9.85 -1.42
N VAL A 113 -6.12 -8.52 -1.42
CA VAL A 113 -7.24 -7.58 -1.39
C VAL A 113 -7.16 -6.68 -2.63
N ARG A 114 -8.15 -6.77 -3.51
CA ARG A 114 -8.12 -6.06 -4.78
C ARG A 114 -9.43 -5.39 -5.15
N THR A 115 -9.37 -4.12 -5.51
CA THR A 115 -10.42 -3.45 -6.31
C THR A 115 -9.84 -2.85 -7.58
N SER A 116 -10.65 -2.30 -8.48
CA SER A 116 -10.14 -1.51 -9.62
C SER A 116 -10.48 -0.02 -9.45
N GLY A 117 -11.72 0.32 -9.11
CA GLY A 117 -12.15 1.71 -8.95
C GLY A 117 -12.17 2.22 -7.51
N GLY A 118 -12.54 1.36 -6.55
CA GLY A 118 -12.82 1.78 -5.19
C GLY A 118 -11.59 2.00 -4.31
N ASN A 119 -11.84 2.57 -3.13
CA ASN A 119 -10.87 2.67 -2.05
C ASN A 119 -10.77 1.33 -1.31
N ILE A 120 -9.61 1.09 -0.72
CA ILE A 120 -9.38 0.00 0.23
C ILE A 120 -9.01 0.62 1.58
N SER A 121 -9.83 0.36 2.60
CA SER A 121 -9.56 0.76 3.98
C SER A 121 -9.35 -0.49 4.83
N VAL A 122 -8.20 -0.58 5.50
CA VAL A 122 -7.82 -1.69 6.37
C VAL A 122 -7.61 -1.16 7.77
N ASN A 123 -8.40 -1.63 8.72
CA ASN A 123 -8.39 -1.15 10.11
C ASN A 123 -8.14 -2.32 11.08
N GLY A 124 -7.36 -2.09 12.14
CA GLY A 124 -7.19 -3.07 13.23
C GLY A 124 -6.71 -4.46 12.78
N SER A 125 -5.88 -4.54 11.74
CA SER A 125 -5.59 -5.79 11.02
C SER A 125 -4.11 -6.16 11.01
N LYS A 126 -3.81 -7.45 10.89
CA LYS A 126 -2.48 -8.02 10.64
C LYS A 126 -2.50 -8.76 9.30
N LEU A 127 -2.24 -8.01 8.24
CA LEU A 127 -2.34 -8.53 6.88
C LEU A 127 -0.97 -8.97 6.35
N GLU A 128 -0.88 -10.22 5.90
CA GLU A 128 0.17 -10.69 5.01
C GLU A 128 -0.41 -10.83 3.60
N GLY A 129 0.23 -10.28 2.57
CA GLY A 129 -0.23 -10.37 1.18
C GLY A 129 -0.32 -9.00 0.50
N ASN A 130 -0.88 -8.99 -0.71
CA ASN A 130 -0.93 -7.75 -1.49
C ASN A 130 -2.28 -7.03 -1.41
N VAL A 131 -2.20 -5.69 -1.39
CA VAL A 131 -3.36 -4.82 -1.43
C VAL A 131 -3.27 -3.90 -2.64
N ARG A 132 -4.25 -3.99 -3.54
CA ARG A 132 -4.21 -3.28 -4.82
C ARG A 132 -5.52 -2.62 -5.23
N THR A 133 -5.45 -1.40 -5.71
CA THR A 133 -6.54 -0.76 -6.48
C THR A 133 -5.97 -0.13 -7.75
N SER A 134 -6.79 0.37 -8.67
CA SER A 134 -6.30 1.17 -9.81
C SER A 134 -6.60 2.64 -9.59
N GLY A 135 -7.81 3.00 -9.16
CA GLY A 135 -8.24 4.39 -9.01
C GLY A 135 -8.23 4.92 -7.58
N GLY A 136 -8.53 4.07 -6.60
CA GLY A 136 -8.78 4.51 -5.22
C GLY A 136 -7.54 4.68 -4.36
N ASN A 137 -7.77 5.23 -3.17
CA ASN A 137 -6.79 5.29 -2.09
C ASN A 137 -6.71 3.94 -1.37
N ILE A 138 -5.53 3.65 -0.81
CA ILE A 138 -5.32 2.54 0.10
C ILE A 138 -4.87 3.11 1.45
N SER A 139 -5.58 2.78 2.52
CA SER A 139 -5.22 3.21 3.88
C SER A 139 -5.21 2.05 4.86
N PHE A 140 -4.12 1.92 5.61
CA PHE A 140 -4.01 1.07 6.78
C PHE A 140 -4.06 1.95 8.03
N ASN A 141 -5.06 1.78 8.89
CA ASN A 141 -5.18 2.50 10.15
C ASN A 141 -5.13 1.52 11.32
N GLU A 142 -4.23 1.75 12.28
CA GLU A 142 -4.03 0.80 13.40
C GLU A 142 -3.82 -0.64 12.90
N ALA A 143 -3.21 -0.78 11.71
CA ALA A 143 -3.06 -2.03 10.99
C ALA A 143 -1.64 -2.19 10.48
N SER A 144 -1.16 -3.43 10.45
CA SER A 144 0.14 -3.80 9.92
C SER A 144 0.02 -4.58 8.61
N VAL A 145 0.96 -4.36 7.69
CA VAL A 145 1.04 -5.08 6.42
C VAL A 145 2.44 -5.67 6.20
N VAL A 146 2.47 -6.93 5.76
CA VAL A 146 3.66 -7.61 5.23
C VAL A 146 3.35 -8.05 3.80
N GLY A 147 3.97 -7.42 2.81
CA GLY A 147 3.66 -7.70 1.40
C GLY A 147 3.92 -6.49 0.51
N SER A 148 3.00 -6.22 -0.42
CA SER A 148 3.08 -5.05 -1.30
C SER A 148 1.76 -4.31 -1.43
N VAL A 149 1.83 -2.99 -1.60
CA VAL A 149 0.66 -2.10 -1.69
C VAL A 149 0.75 -1.26 -2.95
N ALA A 150 -0.24 -1.33 -3.84
CA ALA A 150 -0.19 -0.57 -5.08
C ALA A 150 -1.52 0.06 -5.49
N THR A 151 -1.47 1.29 -5.97
CA THR A 151 -2.58 1.92 -6.71
C THR A 151 -2.05 2.58 -7.98
N SER A 152 -2.90 3.03 -8.90
CA SER A 152 -2.43 3.85 -10.03
C SER A 152 -2.70 5.34 -9.78
N GLY A 153 -3.89 5.68 -9.26
CA GLY A 153 -4.29 7.08 -9.08
C GLY A 153 -4.23 7.60 -7.64
N GLY A 154 -4.54 6.75 -6.67
CA GLY A 154 -4.78 7.21 -5.30
C GLY A 154 -3.54 7.34 -4.43
N ASN A 155 -3.76 7.83 -3.21
CA ASN A 155 -2.77 7.87 -2.15
C ASN A 155 -2.64 6.51 -1.47
N ILE A 156 -1.45 6.23 -0.95
CA ILE A 156 -1.16 5.09 -0.10
C ILE A 156 -0.76 5.62 1.28
N LYS A 157 -1.48 5.19 2.32
CA LYS A 157 -1.13 5.44 3.72
C LYS A 157 -0.97 4.10 4.43
N ILE A 158 0.22 3.86 4.97
CA ILE A 158 0.56 2.66 5.74
C ILE A 158 0.99 3.09 7.14
N ASP A 159 0.24 2.67 8.16
CA ASP A 159 0.61 2.96 9.54
C ASP A 159 1.81 2.11 10.00
N ASN A 160 1.82 0.79 9.73
CA ASN A 160 2.90 -0.09 10.18
C ASN A 160 3.29 -1.15 9.14
N ALA A 161 4.59 -1.27 8.87
CA ALA A 161 5.21 -2.28 8.01
C ALA A 161 6.32 -3.04 8.75
N PRO A 162 5.97 -4.08 9.53
CA PRO A 162 6.88 -4.71 10.50
C PRO A 162 8.00 -5.56 9.90
N GLN A 163 7.97 -5.85 8.59
CA GLN A 163 9.03 -6.55 7.84
C GLN A 163 9.45 -5.77 6.59
N GLY A 164 9.13 -4.48 6.58
CA GLY A 164 9.31 -3.60 5.43
C GLY A 164 8.18 -3.67 4.42
N ILE A 165 8.27 -2.82 3.41
CA ILE A 165 7.18 -2.64 2.45
C ILE A 165 7.67 -2.25 1.07
N GLN A 166 7.00 -2.82 0.07
CA GLN A 166 7.02 -2.33 -1.31
C GLN A 166 5.71 -1.59 -1.58
N ALA A 167 5.78 -0.31 -1.96
CA ALA A 167 4.57 0.42 -2.30
C ALA A 167 4.72 1.36 -3.50
N SER A 168 3.71 1.37 -4.38
CA SER A 168 3.78 2.17 -5.61
C SER A 168 2.45 2.83 -5.97
N THR A 169 2.50 4.07 -6.42
CA THR A 169 1.37 4.74 -7.10
C THR A 169 1.87 5.49 -8.34
N SER A 170 0.99 5.96 -9.23
CA SER A 170 1.39 6.85 -10.32
C SER A 170 1.09 8.31 -9.95
N GLY A 171 -0.10 8.58 -9.41
CA GLY A 171 -0.55 9.96 -9.14
C GLY A 171 -0.42 10.42 -7.69
N GLY A 172 -0.65 9.53 -6.73
CA GLY A 172 -0.86 9.92 -5.34
C GLY A 172 0.41 10.02 -4.49
N ASN A 173 0.22 10.46 -3.26
CA ASN A 173 1.24 10.48 -2.23
C ASN A 173 1.41 9.09 -1.61
N ILE A 174 2.61 8.81 -1.13
CA ILE A 174 2.91 7.62 -0.31
C ILE A 174 3.33 8.09 1.07
N MET A 175 2.62 7.63 2.10
CA MET A 175 2.97 7.85 3.49
C MET A 175 3.18 6.50 4.17
N VAL A 176 4.34 6.31 4.78
CA VAL A 176 4.64 5.17 5.66
C VAL A 176 5.00 5.73 7.02
N ALA A 177 4.19 5.46 8.04
CA ALA A 177 4.44 5.99 9.38
C ALA A 177 5.58 5.21 10.06
N GLU A 178 5.50 3.88 10.07
CA GLU A 178 6.54 3.03 10.67
C GLU A 178 6.88 1.87 9.74
N ALA A 179 8.17 1.63 9.54
CA ALA A 179 8.68 0.45 8.82
C ALA A 179 9.93 -0.11 9.49
N GLN A 180 10.01 -1.43 9.54
CA GLN A 180 11.20 -2.18 9.89
C GLN A 180 11.86 -2.74 8.62
N ASP A 181 13.12 -3.17 8.73
CA ASP A 181 13.92 -3.83 7.67
C ASP A 181 14.18 -3.01 6.40
N PHE A 182 13.12 -2.56 5.71
CA PHE A 182 13.24 -1.75 4.50
C PHE A 182 11.99 -0.97 4.10
N VAL A 183 12.18 0.01 3.22
CA VAL A 183 11.11 0.67 2.45
C VAL A 183 11.58 0.82 1.00
N ASP A 184 10.83 0.25 0.06
CA ASP A 184 11.02 0.47 -1.39
C ASP A 184 9.73 1.04 -1.99
N VAL A 185 9.75 2.33 -2.31
CA VAL A 185 8.55 3.06 -2.72
C VAL A 185 8.77 3.98 -3.91
N ASN A 186 7.75 4.07 -4.77
CA ASN A 186 7.79 4.97 -5.91
C ASN A 186 6.44 5.60 -6.25
N THR A 187 6.47 6.87 -6.66
CA THR A 187 5.32 7.56 -7.27
C THR A 187 5.76 8.38 -8.47
N SER A 188 4.87 8.74 -9.40
CA SER A 188 5.25 9.66 -10.49
C SER A 188 4.92 11.12 -10.11
N GLY A 189 3.76 11.37 -9.51
CA GLY A 189 3.29 12.74 -9.23
C GLY A 189 3.36 13.19 -7.78
N GLY A 190 3.28 12.27 -6.82
CA GLY A 190 3.06 12.62 -5.42
C GLY A 190 4.33 12.78 -4.57
N ASN A 191 4.11 13.24 -3.34
CA ASN A 191 5.13 13.27 -2.30
C ASN A 191 5.31 11.89 -1.66
N ILE A 192 6.51 11.65 -1.13
CA ILE A 192 6.81 10.48 -0.32
C ILE A 192 7.18 10.96 1.09
N SER A 193 6.48 10.46 2.11
CA SER A 193 6.76 10.74 3.52
C SER A 193 7.00 9.43 4.28
N LEU A 194 8.22 9.26 4.79
CA LEU A 194 8.65 8.10 5.56
C LEU A 194 9.03 8.56 6.96
N ASN A 195 8.16 8.36 7.94
CA ASN A 195 8.26 9.03 9.24
C ASN A 195 9.23 8.34 10.21
N GLN A 196 9.29 7.01 10.19
CA GLN A 196 10.20 6.22 11.03
C GLN A 196 10.58 4.94 10.29
N VAL A 197 11.80 4.89 9.75
CA VAL A 197 12.32 3.69 9.07
C VAL A 197 13.52 3.14 9.81
N ASN A 198 13.37 1.95 10.39
CA ASN A 198 14.45 1.21 11.06
C ASN A 198 15.16 0.25 10.08
N GLY A 199 15.40 0.67 8.85
CA GLY A 199 15.94 -0.18 7.79
C GLY A 199 16.53 0.63 6.64
N TRP A 200 16.77 -0.02 5.49
CA TRP A 200 17.22 0.68 4.29
C TRP A 200 16.05 1.33 3.54
N ILE A 201 16.31 2.40 2.80
CA ILE A 201 15.29 3.18 2.09
C ILE A 201 15.65 3.28 0.61
N GLN A 202 14.70 2.98 -0.25
CA GLN A 202 14.70 3.37 -1.65
C GLN A 202 13.37 4.10 -1.94
N ALA A 203 13.45 5.40 -2.25
CA ALA A 203 12.27 6.23 -2.51
C ALA A 203 12.45 7.06 -3.78
N LYS A 204 11.51 6.94 -4.73
CA LYS A 204 11.61 7.58 -6.05
C LYS A 204 10.32 8.33 -6.40
N THR A 205 10.44 9.61 -6.76
CA THR A 205 9.33 10.38 -7.34
C THR A 205 9.76 11.21 -8.54
N SER A 206 8.85 11.52 -9.46
CA SER A 206 9.17 12.43 -10.57
C SER A 206 8.80 13.87 -10.22
N GLY A 207 7.64 14.11 -9.60
CA GLY A 207 7.10 15.45 -9.36
C GLY A 207 7.10 15.93 -7.91
N GLY A 208 7.29 15.05 -6.93
CA GLY A 208 7.06 15.38 -5.52
C GLY A 208 8.31 15.55 -4.67
N ASN A 209 8.09 16.02 -3.44
CA ASN A 209 9.09 16.07 -2.39
C ASN A 209 9.26 14.69 -1.75
N ILE A 210 10.45 14.42 -1.23
CA ILE A 210 10.72 13.24 -0.41
C ILE A 210 11.14 13.70 0.98
N HIS A 211 10.43 13.24 2.01
CA HIS A 211 10.83 13.37 3.39
C HIS A 211 11.06 11.98 3.97
N ALA A 212 12.24 11.72 4.51
CA ALA A 212 12.59 10.45 5.12
C ALA A 212 13.30 10.64 6.46
N VAL A 213 12.98 9.77 7.42
CA VAL A 213 13.61 9.74 8.74
C VAL A 213 14.08 8.31 9.02
N VAL A 214 15.40 8.15 9.14
CA VAL A 214 16.02 6.90 9.60
C VAL A 214 16.03 6.89 11.12
N VAL A 215 15.65 5.77 11.71
CA VAL A 215 15.62 5.55 13.16
C VAL A 215 16.30 4.23 13.55
N GLY A 216 16.41 4.02 14.87
CA GLY A 216 17.05 2.85 15.47
C GLY A 216 18.57 2.99 15.57
N ASP A 217 19.22 1.95 16.09
CA ASP A 217 20.68 1.92 16.21
C ASP A 217 21.34 1.82 14.82
N PRO A 218 22.13 2.83 14.37
CA PRO A 218 22.83 2.77 13.09
C PRO A 218 23.82 1.61 12.99
N LYS A 219 24.25 1.02 14.11
CA LYS A 219 25.16 -0.14 14.12
C LYS A 219 24.43 -1.46 13.92
N SER A 220 23.09 -1.45 13.94
CA SER A 220 22.25 -2.63 13.77
C SER A 220 21.59 -2.64 12.40
N GLY A 221 21.88 -3.67 11.61
CA GLY A 221 21.27 -3.87 10.30
C GLY A 221 21.71 -2.87 9.24
N LYS A 222 21.13 -2.98 8.06
CA LYS A 222 21.45 -2.12 6.91
C LYS A 222 20.63 -0.83 6.98
N LYS A 223 21.28 0.33 6.78
CA LYS A 223 20.65 1.66 6.79
C LYS A 223 20.95 2.46 5.52
N ASP A 224 21.26 1.80 4.41
CA ASP A 224 21.47 2.49 3.12
C ASP A 224 20.22 3.29 2.73
N VAL A 225 20.44 4.43 2.08
CA VAL A 225 19.38 5.33 1.64
C VAL A 225 19.62 5.75 0.19
N GLU A 226 18.61 5.59 -0.66
CA GLU A 226 18.54 6.14 -2.01
C GLU A 226 17.24 6.93 -2.17
N LEU A 227 17.33 8.26 -2.27
CA LEU A 227 16.20 9.15 -2.50
C LEU A 227 16.36 9.88 -3.83
N ILE A 228 15.39 9.74 -4.73
CA ILE A 228 15.46 10.36 -6.06
C ILE A 228 14.17 11.12 -6.36
N SER A 229 14.29 12.42 -6.65
CA SER A 229 13.21 13.24 -7.20
C SER A 229 13.62 13.83 -8.54
N SER A 230 12.68 14.16 -9.44
CA SER A 230 12.99 14.90 -10.68
C SER A 230 12.58 16.37 -10.61
N GLY A 231 12.01 16.83 -9.49
CA GLY A 231 11.50 18.21 -9.38
C GLY A 231 11.26 18.74 -7.96
N GLY A 232 11.33 17.89 -6.94
CA GLY A 232 11.00 18.25 -5.56
C GLY A 232 12.21 18.33 -4.63
N ASP A 233 11.98 18.96 -3.49
CA ASP A 233 12.94 19.01 -2.40
C ASP A 233 13.05 17.63 -1.74
N ILE A 234 14.26 17.29 -1.31
CA ILE A 234 14.52 16.05 -0.58
C ILE A 234 15.09 16.39 0.80
N THR A 235 14.43 15.90 1.84
CA THR A 235 14.90 15.98 3.21
C THR A 235 15.12 14.57 3.76
N LEU A 236 16.33 14.32 4.25
CA LEU A 236 16.69 13.11 4.97
C LEU A 236 17.14 13.49 6.38
N ASN A 237 16.55 12.84 7.38
CA ASN A 237 16.99 12.92 8.77
C ASN A 237 17.61 11.57 9.15
N VAL A 238 18.79 11.60 9.74
CA VAL A 238 19.51 10.39 10.18
C VAL A 238 20.05 10.56 11.61
N PRO A 239 20.27 9.47 12.35
CA PRO A 239 20.90 9.53 13.67
C PRO A 239 22.26 10.21 13.61
N ALA A 240 22.55 11.09 14.58
CA ALA A 240 23.78 11.88 14.61
C ALA A 240 25.07 11.06 14.59
N ASN A 241 25.01 9.80 15.04
CA ASN A 241 26.11 8.84 15.10
C ASN A 241 26.11 7.81 13.94
N MET A 242 25.40 8.10 12.85
CA MET A 242 25.35 7.22 11.67
C MET A 242 26.59 7.41 10.79
N ASP A 243 27.39 6.35 10.68
CA ASP A 243 28.56 6.31 9.80
C ASP A 243 28.13 6.04 8.36
N MET A 244 28.43 6.97 7.45
CA MET A 244 27.87 6.96 6.10
C MET A 244 28.77 7.59 5.04
N THR A 245 28.73 7.06 3.82
CA THR A 245 29.22 7.75 2.62
C THR A 245 28.10 8.56 2.00
N LEU A 246 28.42 9.77 1.52
CA LEU A 246 27.46 10.71 0.95
C LEU A 246 27.69 10.90 -0.55
N ASP A 247 26.63 10.76 -1.35
CA ASP A 247 26.53 11.21 -2.75
C ASP A 247 25.26 12.06 -2.91
N LEU A 248 25.40 13.37 -2.69
CA LEU A 248 24.30 14.34 -2.76
C LEU A 248 24.41 15.13 -4.06
N GLN A 249 23.33 15.23 -4.82
CA GLN A 249 23.33 15.92 -6.10
C GLN A 249 22.00 16.60 -6.40
N THR A 250 22.04 17.89 -6.71
CA THR A 250 20.95 18.59 -7.39
C THR A 250 21.46 19.24 -8.67
N SER A 251 20.61 19.34 -9.69
CA SER A 251 20.99 20.01 -10.95
C SER A 251 19.88 20.90 -11.46
N TYR A 252 20.23 21.96 -12.15
CA TYR A 252 19.25 22.92 -12.68
C TYR A 252 19.78 23.58 -13.94
N ASN A 253 18.85 24.06 -14.77
CA ASN A 253 19.20 24.88 -15.94
C ASN A 253 19.16 26.35 -15.55
N GLN A 254 20.31 27.04 -15.62
CA GLN A 254 20.44 28.44 -15.19
C GLN A 254 19.54 29.43 -15.95
N ARG A 255 19.07 29.07 -17.16
CA ARG A 255 18.15 29.92 -17.94
C ARG A 255 16.70 29.83 -17.47
N TYR A 256 16.32 28.70 -16.88
CA TYR A 256 14.93 28.39 -16.54
C TYR A 256 14.67 28.35 -15.04
N ALA A 257 15.72 28.15 -14.25
CA ALA A 257 15.61 28.08 -12.80
C ALA A 257 15.18 29.44 -12.23
N ARG A 258 14.11 29.42 -11.43
CA ARG A 258 13.66 30.61 -10.70
C ARG A 258 14.62 30.95 -9.56
N ASN A 259 15.15 29.92 -8.91
CA ASN A 259 16.08 30.02 -7.79
C ASN A 259 17.21 29.00 -7.99
N LYS A 260 18.36 29.27 -7.38
CA LYS A 260 19.47 28.32 -7.28
C LYS A 260 19.13 27.29 -6.19
N PRO A 261 19.08 25.98 -6.50
CA PRO A 261 18.92 24.94 -5.49
C PRO A 261 20.16 24.83 -4.60
N GLU A 262 19.94 24.47 -3.35
CA GLU A 262 20.99 24.37 -2.32
C GLU A 262 21.09 22.95 -1.76
N ILE A 263 22.30 22.57 -1.35
CA ILE A 263 22.55 21.39 -0.51
C ILE A 263 22.93 21.91 0.88
N LYS A 264 22.11 21.59 1.88
CA LYS A 264 22.34 21.93 3.29
C LYS A 264 22.49 20.67 4.11
N SER A 265 23.46 20.66 5.01
CA SER A 265 23.79 19.51 5.85
C SER A 265 24.19 19.94 7.25
N ASP A 266 23.71 19.20 8.25
CA ASP A 266 24.18 19.30 9.65
C ASP A 266 25.51 18.55 9.87
N PHE A 267 25.99 17.83 8.86
CA PHE A 267 27.30 17.16 8.80
C PHE A 267 28.26 17.95 7.92
N ASP A 268 29.54 17.89 8.25
CA ASP A 268 30.59 18.55 7.47
C ASP A 268 30.65 17.96 6.05
N ILE A 269 30.36 18.80 5.05
CA ILE A 269 30.39 18.46 3.63
C ILE A 269 31.06 19.57 2.83
N ASP A 270 31.78 19.19 1.78
CA ASP A 270 32.32 20.11 0.80
C ASP A 270 31.36 20.19 -0.39
N VAL A 271 30.62 21.30 -0.49
CA VAL A 271 29.66 21.54 -1.58
C VAL A 271 30.38 22.16 -2.76
N ARG A 272 30.28 21.51 -3.92
CA ARG A 272 30.92 21.92 -5.16
C ARG A 272 29.90 22.17 -6.25
N GLU A 273 30.30 22.97 -7.23
CA GLU A 273 29.51 23.28 -8.40
C GLU A 273 30.29 22.99 -9.66
N GLU A 274 29.61 22.37 -10.62
CA GLU A 274 30.14 22.11 -11.96
C GLU A 274 29.16 22.64 -12.99
N THR A 275 29.66 23.43 -13.93
CA THR A 275 28.86 24.07 -14.99
C THR A 275 29.19 23.44 -16.33
N GLN A 276 28.19 22.90 -17.00
CA GLN A 276 28.28 22.40 -18.37
C GLN A 276 27.25 23.08 -19.26
N GLY A 277 27.68 24.08 -20.03
CA GLY A 277 26.79 24.91 -20.83
C GLY A 277 25.81 25.70 -19.95
N ASN A 278 24.51 25.44 -20.07
CA ASN A 278 23.47 26.05 -19.21
C ASN A 278 23.05 25.16 -18.04
N GLN A 279 23.57 23.94 -17.95
CA GLN A 279 23.27 23.03 -16.86
C GLN A 279 24.30 23.23 -15.75
N ILE A 280 23.82 23.46 -14.53
CA ILE A 280 24.65 23.53 -13.33
C ILE A 280 24.32 22.32 -12.46
N LYS A 281 25.36 21.62 -12.04
CA LYS A 281 25.30 20.51 -11.08
C LYS A 281 25.88 21.00 -9.76
N VAL A 282 25.08 20.99 -8.71
CA VAL A 282 25.51 21.20 -7.33
C VAL A 282 25.63 19.83 -6.68
N TYR A 283 26.77 19.52 -6.08
CA TYR A 283 26.98 18.20 -5.49
C TYR A 283 27.85 18.28 -4.25
N ALA A 284 27.67 17.30 -3.37
CA ALA A 284 28.52 17.10 -2.20
C ALA A 284 28.78 15.61 -2.04
N GLN A 285 30.06 15.27 -1.93
CA GLN A 285 30.53 13.90 -1.72
C GLN A 285 31.46 13.87 -0.52
N GLY A 286 31.36 12.81 0.28
CA GLY A 286 32.17 12.72 1.50
C GLY A 286 31.89 11.46 2.30
N THR A 287 32.52 11.38 3.47
CA THR A 287 32.36 10.27 4.41
C THR A 287 32.24 10.83 5.81
N VAL A 288 31.24 10.34 6.54
CA VAL A 288 31.02 10.59 7.96
C VAL A 288 31.37 9.31 8.71
N GLY A 289 32.22 9.40 9.72
CA GLY A 289 32.67 8.25 10.50
C GLY A 289 33.36 7.19 9.64
N SER A 290 33.04 5.91 9.84
CA SER A 290 33.62 4.80 9.06
C SER A 290 33.05 4.65 7.65
N GLY A 291 31.97 5.37 7.30
CA GLY A 291 31.32 5.22 5.99
C GLY A 291 30.53 3.92 5.80
N THR A 292 30.02 3.32 6.88
CA THR A 292 29.35 1.99 6.83
C THR A 292 28.14 1.94 5.89
N HIS A 293 27.29 2.97 5.90
CA HIS A 293 26.05 3.01 5.11
C HIS A 293 26.17 3.92 3.91
N ARG A 294 25.51 3.56 2.80
CA ARG A 294 25.51 4.39 1.59
C ARG A 294 24.30 5.30 1.55
N VAL A 295 24.51 6.61 1.48
CA VAL A 295 23.45 7.62 1.31
C VAL A 295 23.60 8.32 -0.04
N VAL A 296 22.58 8.17 -0.87
CA VAL A 296 22.47 8.78 -2.19
C VAL A 296 21.20 9.61 -2.25
N ILE A 297 21.34 10.91 -2.55
CA ILE A 297 20.20 11.81 -2.71
C ILE A 297 20.35 12.58 -4.02
N LYS A 298 19.38 12.43 -4.91
CA LYS A 298 19.41 13.06 -6.24
C LYS A 298 18.12 13.80 -6.52
N THR A 299 18.21 15.08 -6.88
CA THR A 299 17.06 15.84 -7.38
C THR A 299 17.42 16.74 -8.57
N SER A 300 16.41 17.30 -9.22
CA SER A 300 16.56 18.30 -10.28
C SER A 300 15.73 19.53 -9.92
N GLY A 301 16.38 20.68 -9.77
CA GLY A 301 15.76 21.95 -9.39
C GLY A 301 15.37 22.08 -7.92
N GLY A 302 15.27 20.98 -7.17
CA GLY A 302 14.97 20.96 -5.75
C GLY A 302 16.19 21.12 -4.85
N ASN A 303 15.94 21.49 -3.60
CA ASN A 303 16.92 21.56 -2.52
C ASN A 303 17.14 20.18 -1.88
N ILE A 304 18.31 19.98 -1.31
CA ILE A 304 18.64 18.80 -0.51
C ILE A 304 18.95 19.25 0.91
N TYR A 305 18.30 18.61 1.89
CA TYR A 305 18.52 18.84 3.32
C TYR A 305 18.91 17.51 3.98
N LEU A 306 20.13 17.42 4.48
CA LEU A 306 20.61 16.31 5.30
C LEU A 306 20.69 16.75 6.76
N LYS A 307 19.84 16.20 7.61
CA LYS A 307 19.69 16.65 9.00
C LYS A 307 20.05 15.56 10.00
N LYS A 308 20.52 15.99 11.17
CA LYS A 308 20.62 15.14 12.36
C LYS A 308 19.27 15.09 13.06
N ASN A 309 18.81 13.91 13.49
CA ASN A 309 17.69 13.77 14.41
C ASN A 309 18.14 13.44 15.85
#